data_AF-A0AAU6MU60-F1
#
_entry.id   AF-A0AAU6MU60-F1
#
_cell.length_a   1.000
_cell.length_b   1.000
_cell.length_c   1.000
_cell.angle_alpha   90.00
_cell.angle_beta   90.00
_cell.angle_gamma   90.00
#
_symmetry.space_group_name_H-M   'P 1'
#
loop_
_entity.id
_entity.type
_entity.pdbx_description
1 polymer ?
#
loop_
_entity_poly.entity_id
_entity_poly.type
_entity_poly.pdbx_seq_one_letter_code
_entity_poly.pdbx_strand_id
1 'polypeptide(L)'
;MALFPVPILTNGATHSAQQFRMMVRDLVSGAEGITQGTDLKVAQLATPGTSVQVGDGSGVVRGRVSAFQGTYSVCNIGADTVPIAATGGSARSDMVILRVEDPEYEGNLNPAVDNINYFQVISGVSSSATTIPDGRTGIPLARIDIPASTSTITNAMVKDLRFLASPRRDRQMQTHSPTTDSALLGASTTYNYFSTEPGMSFYVPDWATQVRARVDVSPIRYSVANYTGALQATFGSGLALQPISLDDNQGTGVRKLPAIVADTLTIPAAYRGTTQLLRAQANGASGNTGRINVSTFTTFVYDVEFVEAPR
;
A
#
# COMPACT_ATOMS: atom_id res chain seq x y z
N MET A 1 -34.55 -18.73 10.63
CA MET A 1 -34.26 -18.42 12.05
C MET A 1 -33.66 -17.02 12.10
N ALA A 2 -34.08 -16.14 13.01
CA ALA A 2 -33.70 -14.72 12.97
C ALA A 2 -32.36 -14.39 13.67
N LEU A 3 -31.98 -15.18 14.68
CA LEU A 3 -30.73 -15.02 15.44
C LEU A 3 -30.06 -16.38 15.63
N PHE A 4 -28.74 -16.40 15.80
CA PHE A 4 -28.08 -17.60 16.33
C PHE A 4 -28.56 -17.85 17.77
N PRO A 5 -28.87 -19.10 18.14
CA PRO A 5 -29.59 -19.40 19.38
C PRO A 5 -28.74 -19.16 20.64
N VAL A 6 -27.40 -19.22 20.52
CA VAL A 6 -26.48 -19.01 21.63
C VAL A 6 -25.32 -18.10 21.18
N PRO A 7 -24.97 -17.04 21.93
CA PRO A 7 -23.77 -16.23 21.67
C PRO A 7 -22.51 -17.09 21.64
N ILE A 8 -21.55 -16.74 20.79
CA ILE A 8 -20.29 -17.47 20.68
C ILE A 8 -19.51 -17.42 22.01
N LEU A 9 -18.82 -18.51 22.36
CA LEU A 9 -18.04 -18.66 23.60
C LEU A 9 -18.88 -18.68 24.89
N THR A 10 -20.15 -19.10 24.80
CA THR A 10 -20.97 -19.36 26.00
C THR A 10 -20.65 -20.74 26.55
N ASN A 11 -20.24 -20.83 27.82
CA ASN A 11 -19.87 -22.09 28.46
C ASN A 11 -21.01 -23.13 28.39
N GLY A 12 -20.69 -24.37 28.02
CA GLY A 12 -21.64 -25.48 27.91
C GLY A 12 -22.49 -25.50 26.63
N ALA A 13 -22.28 -24.56 25.69
CA ALA A 13 -23.00 -24.51 24.41
C ALA A 13 -22.24 -25.16 23.26
N THR A 14 -22.97 -25.54 22.20
CA THR A 14 -22.41 -25.96 20.91
C THR A 14 -22.51 -24.81 19.91
N HIS A 15 -21.46 -24.58 19.12
CA HIS A 15 -21.39 -23.51 18.13
C HIS A 15 -21.19 -24.06 16.72
N SER A 16 -21.93 -23.53 15.75
CA SER A 16 -21.81 -23.96 14.35
C SER A 16 -20.61 -23.32 13.65
N ALA A 17 -20.13 -23.95 12.58
CA ALA A 17 -19.11 -23.36 11.70
C ALA A 17 -19.54 -21.96 11.19
N GLN A 18 -20.83 -21.79 10.88
CA GLN A 18 -21.39 -20.50 10.48
C GLN A 18 -21.16 -19.41 11.53
N GLN A 19 -21.32 -19.71 12.82
CA GLN A 19 -21.05 -18.73 13.88
C GLN A 19 -19.58 -18.31 13.92
N PHE A 20 -18.65 -19.24 13.73
CA PHE A 20 -17.21 -18.92 13.67
C PHE A 20 -16.87 -18.10 12.42
N ARG A 21 -17.45 -18.41 11.25
CA ARG A 21 -17.26 -17.61 10.03
C ARG A 21 -17.80 -16.18 10.20
N MET A 22 -18.86 -16.01 10.99
CA MET A 22 -19.38 -14.69 11.35
C MET A 22 -18.44 -13.96 12.33
N MET A 23 -17.86 -14.66 13.30
CA MET A 23 -16.83 -14.08 14.17
C MET A 23 -15.62 -13.59 13.36
N VAL A 24 -15.10 -14.40 12.41
CA VAL A 24 -13.99 -13.99 11.54
C VAL A 24 -14.37 -12.75 10.75
N ARG A 25 -15.57 -12.72 10.15
CA ARG A 25 -16.10 -11.55 9.44
C ARG A 25 -16.05 -10.32 10.33
N ASP A 26 -16.54 -10.40 11.57
CA ASP A 26 -16.59 -9.25 12.48
C ASP A 26 -15.18 -8.78 12.87
N LEU A 27 -14.26 -9.71 13.14
CA LEU A 27 -12.85 -9.40 13.47
C LEU A 27 -12.12 -8.67 12.35
N VAL A 28 -12.44 -8.94 11.09
CA VAL A 28 -11.86 -8.24 9.93
C VAL A 28 -12.76 -7.12 9.40
N SER A 29 -13.78 -6.71 10.16
CA SER A 29 -14.76 -5.68 9.73
C SER A 29 -15.38 -5.97 8.36
N GLY A 30 -15.58 -7.25 8.07
CA GLY A 30 -16.09 -7.77 6.81
C GLY A 30 -15.10 -7.75 5.66
N ALA A 31 -13.86 -7.27 5.82
CA ALA A 31 -12.86 -7.23 4.76
C ALA A 31 -12.44 -8.63 4.27
N GLU A 32 -11.73 -8.66 3.14
CA GLU A 32 -11.10 -9.85 2.58
C GLU A 32 -9.72 -9.50 2.03
N GLY A 33 -8.87 -10.49 1.76
CA GLY A 33 -7.51 -10.29 1.24
C GLY A 33 -6.47 -11.05 2.05
N ILE A 34 -5.20 -10.78 1.78
CA ILE A 34 -4.07 -11.38 2.51
C ILE A 34 -3.92 -10.74 3.90
N THR A 35 -3.32 -11.46 4.85
CA THR A 35 -3.16 -10.97 6.22
C THR A 35 -1.98 -10.00 6.34
N GLN A 36 -0.82 -10.32 5.77
CA GLN A 36 0.37 -9.47 5.75
C GLN A 36 0.88 -9.26 4.33
N GLY A 37 1.67 -8.20 4.11
CA GLY A 37 2.12 -7.83 2.76
C GLY A 37 2.92 -8.89 1.99
N THR A 38 3.55 -9.85 2.68
CA THR A 38 4.31 -10.96 2.07
C THR A 38 3.48 -12.19 1.77
N ASP A 39 2.30 -12.32 2.39
CA ASP A 39 1.57 -13.57 2.42
C ASP A 39 1.07 -13.97 1.03
N LEU A 40 1.11 -15.28 0.75
CA LEU A 40 0.54 -15.89 -0.45
C LEU A 40 1.08 -15.29 -1.76
N LYS A 41 2.33 -14.82 -1.75
CA LYS A 41 2.95 -14.21 -2.93
C LYS A 41 3.06 -15.22 -4.06
N VAL A 42 2.55 -14.85 -5.23
CA VAL A 42 2.76 -15.62 -6.46
C VAL A 42 4.07 -15.17 -7.11
N ALA A 43 4.94 -16.11 -7.42
CA ALA A 43 6.22 -15.85 -8.09
C ALA A 43 6.56 -16.98 -9.07
N GLN A 44 7.49 -16.73 -9.99
CA GLN A 44 8.10 -17.79 -10.77
C GLN A 44 8.80 -18.82 -9.85
N LEU A 45 8.92 -20.06 -10.33
CA LEU A 45 9.77 -21.06 -9.68
C LEU A 45 11.25 -20.62 -9.67
N ALA A 46 12.03 -21.18 -8.73
CA ALA A 46 13.48 -20.96 -8.68
C ALA A 46 14.19 -21.30 -10.00
N THR A 47 13.76 -22.38 -10.66
CA THR A 47 14.04 -22.64 -12.08
C THR A 47 12.74 -22.42 -12.86
N PRO A 48 12.65 -21.39 -13.73
CA PRO A 48 11.43 -21.11 -14.48
C PRO A 48 10.90 -22.32 -15.25
N GLY A 49 9.59 -22.53 -15.21
CA GLY A 49 8.90 -23.68 -15.82
C GLY A 49 7.42 -23.41 -16.06
N THR A 50 6.62 -24.47 -16.21
CA THR A 50 5.17 -24.43 -16.50
C THR A 50 4.31 -24.21 -15.25
N SER A 51 4.87 -23.66 -14.18
CA SER A 51 4.18 -23.46 -12.91
C SER A 51 4.64 -22.18 -12.24
N VAL A 52 3.83 -21.70 -11.31
CA VAL A 52 4.19 -20.64 -10.37
C VAL A 52 4.25 -21.20 -8.95
N GLN A 53 5.04 -20.56 -8.10
CA GLN A 53 5.07 -20.80 -6.68
C GLN A 53 4.12 -19.83 -5.98
N VAL A 54 3.28 -20.33 -5.09
CA VAL A 54 2.56 -19.52 -4.11
C VAL A 54 3.28 -19.66 -2.77
N GLY A 55 3.74 -18.55 -2.20
CA GLY A 55 4.41 -18.50 -0.91
C GLY A 55 3.51 -18.85 0.27
N ASP A 56 4.12 -18.94 1.44
CA ASP A 56 3.45 -19.13 2.71
C ASP A 56 2.67 -17.87 3.14
N GLY A 57 1.87 -18.04 4.19
CA GLY A 57 1.11 -16.95 4.80
C GLY A 57 -0.39 -17.18 4.76
N SER A 58 -1.16 -16.17 5.18
CA SER A 58 -2.60 -16.32 5.35
C SER A 58 -3.40 -15.26 4.62
N GLY A 59 -4.70 -15.52 4.52
CA GLY A 59 -5.68 -14.58 4.02
C GLY A 59 -7.06 -14.87 4.60
N VAL A 60 -7.95 -13.90 4.44
CA VAL A 60 -9.36 -14.05 4.76
C VAL A 60 -10.18 -13.92 3.48
N VAL A 61 -11.10 -14.87 3.28
CA VAL A 61 -11.92 -14.99 2.09
C VAL A 61 -13.37 -14.74 2.45
N ARG A 62 -14.00 -13.72 1.87
CA ARG A 62 -15.42 -13.46 2.11
C ARG A 62 -16.28 -14.45 1.32
N GLY A 63 -17.21 -15.12 2.00
CA GLY A 63 -18.25 -15.94 1.38
C GLY A 63 -19.12 -15.12 0.42
N ARG A 64 -19.36 -15.64 -0.79
CA ARG A 64 -20.13 -14.94 -1.84
C ARG A 64 -21.46 -15.60 -2.20
N VAL A 65 -21.66 -16.85 -1.82
CA VAL A 65 -22.85 -17.63 -2.20
C VAL A 65 -24.09 -17.20 -1.42
N SER A 66 -23.91 -16.80 -0.16
CA SER A 66 -24.99 -16.33 0.72
C SER A 66 -24.52 -15.18 1.59
N ALA A 67 -25.43 -14.24 1.88
CA ALA A 67 -25.17 -13.10 2.76
C ALA A 67 -24.71 -13.50 4.18
N PHE A 68 -25.05 -14.72 4.60
CA PHE A 68 -24.70 -15.28 5.92
C PHE A 68 -23.68 -16.42 5.85
N GLN A 69 -22.98 -16.56 4.72
CA GLN A 69 -21.88 -17.53 4.60
C GLN A 69 -20.71 -17.18 5.54
N GLY A 70 -20.48 -15.88 5.77
CA GLY A 70 -19.44 -15.36 6.66
C GLY A 70 -18.09 -15.19 5.96
N THR A 71 -17.00 -15.26 6.71
CA THR A 71 -15.62 -15.10 6.21
C THR A 71 -14.76 -16.26 6.70
N TYR A 72 -13.94 -16.79 5.81
CA TYR A 72 -13.04 -17.91 6.07
C TYR A 72 -11.64 -17.38 6.35
N SER A 73 -10.97 -17.93 7.35
CA SER A 73 -9.51 -17.76 7.52
C SER A 73 -8.81 -18.93 6.84
N VAL A 74 -7.79 -18.64 6.05
CA VAL A 74 -7.04 -19.64 5.29
C VAL A 74 -5.54 -19.38 5.45
N CYS A 75 -4.76 -20.44 5.57
CA CYS A 75 -3.32 -20.37 5.74
C CYS A 75 -2.63 -21.40 4.84
N ASN A 76 -1.63 -20.96 4.09
CA ASN A 76 -0.70 -21.84 3.38
C ASN A 76 0.56 -22.04 4.23
N ILE A 77 0.88 -23.28 4.55
CA ILE A 77 2.03 -23.63 5.37
C ILE A 77 3.17 -24.04 4.43
N GLY A 78 4.10 -23.12 4.19
CA GLY A 78 5.16 -23.29 3.20
C GLY A 78 4.72 -22.86 1.82
N ALA A 79 5.41 -23.35 0.78
CA ALA A 79 5.14 -22.97 -0.59
C ALA A 79 4.41 -24.08 -1.35
N ASP A 80 3.46 -23.69 -2.21
CA ASP A 80 2.75 -24.60 -3.09
C ASP A 80 3.05 -24.30 -4.57
N THR A 81 3.01 -25.34 -5.41
CA THR A 81 3.29 -25.24 -6.85
C THR A 81 2.00 -25.35 -7.63
N VAL A 82 1.63 -24.26 -8.31
CA VAL A 82 0.40 -24.19 -9.09
C VAL A 82 0.73 -24.33 -10.58
N PRO A 83 0.24 -25.38 -11.25
CA PRO A 83 0.51 -25.59 -12.67
C PRO A 83 -0.23 -24.56 -13.54
N ILE A 84 0.47 -24.03 -14.53
CA ILE A 84 -0.05 -23.09 -15.53
C ILE A 84 0.05 -23.73 -16.90
N ALA A 85 -1.09 -23.86 -17.59
CA ALA A 85 -1.09 -24.41 -18.94
C ALA A 85 -0.30 -23.51 -19.89
N ALA A 86 0.47 -24.11 -20.81
CA ALA A 86 1.15 -23.37 -21.87
C ALA A 86 0.16 -22.71 -22.84
N THR A 87 0.61 -21.70 -23.57
CA THR A 87 -0.13 -21.08 -24.66
C THR A 87 0.26 -21.65 -26.02
N GLY A 88 -0.73 -21.77 -26.91
CA GLY A 88 -0.51 -22.03 -28.34
C GLY A 88 -0.20 -20.74 -29.09
N GLY A 89 -0.67 -20.60 -30.33
CA GLY A 89 -0.39 -19.41 -31.18
C GLY A 89 -0.97 -18.07 -30.69
N SER A 90 -1.77 -18.06 -29.62
CA SER A 90 -2.41 -16.87 -29.07
C SER A 90 -1.99 -16.64 -27.63
N ALA A 91 -1.78 -15.36 -27.27
CA ALA A 91 -1.56 -14.95 -25.89
C ALA A 91 -2.83 -15.13 -25.03
N ARG A 92 -2.64 -15.27 -23.72
CA ARG A 92 -3.70 -15.52 -22.74
C ARG A 92 -3.31 -14.92 -21.39
N SER A 93 -4.29 -14.40 -20.65
CA SER A 93 -4.13 -14.09 -19.24
C SER A 93 -4.86 -15.12 -18.39
N ASP A 94 -4.20 -15.64 -17.36
CA ASP A 94 -4.77 -16.58 -16.40
C ASP A 94 -4.77 -15.94 -15.00
N MET A 95 -5.72 -16.28 -14.13
CA MET A 95 -5.79 -15.75 -12.77
C MET A 95 -5.59 -16.85 -11.74
N VAL A 96 -4.60 -16.69 -10.87
CA VAL A 96 -4.38 -17.53 -9.69
C VAL A 96 -5.19 -16.94 -8.54
N ILE A 97 -6.05 -17.76 -7.94
CA ILE A 97 -6.89 -17.36 -6.81
C ILE A 97 -6.66 -18.31 -5.63
N LEU A 98 -6.92 -17.82 -4.42
CA LEU A 98 -7.18 -18.66 -3.27
C LEU A 98 -8.69 -18.89 -3.19
N ARG A 99 -9.12 -20.12 -3.48
CA ARG A 99 -10.51 -20.54 -3.53
C ARG A 99 -10.91 -21.17 -2.21
N VAL A 100 -12.14 -20.90 -1.76
CA VAL A 100 -12.84 -21.68 -0.74
C VAL A 100 -14.11 -22.22 -1.36
N GLU A 101 -14.33 -23.53 -1.27
CA GLU A 101 -15.52 -24.22 -1.76
C GLU A 101 -16.17 -24.98 -0.61
N ASP A 102 -17.01 -24.27 0.14
CA ASP A 102 -17.69 -24.80 1.32
C ASP A 102 -18.98 -25.54 0.90
N PRO A 103 -19.06 -26.87 1.07
CA PRO A 103 -20.21 -27.68 0.65
C PRO A 103 -21.49 -27.38 1.41
N GLU A 104 -21.45 -26.62 2.50
CA GLU A 104 -22.66 -26.07 3.13
C GLU A 104 -23.38 -25.07 2.19
N TYR A 105 -22.66 -24.43 1.27
CA TYR A 105 -23.19 -23.41 0.36
C TYR A 105 -22.98 -23.71 -1.12
N GLU A 106 -21.86 -24.30 -1.51
CA GLU A 106 -21.50 -24.57 -2.90
C GLU A 106 -20.63 -25.81 -3.08
N GLY A 107 -20.71 -26.43 -4.25
CA GLY A 107 -19.87 -27.57 -4.59
C GLY A 107 -20.32 -28.88 -3.93
N ASN A 108 -19.50 -29.92 -4.09
CA ASN A 108 -19.75 -31.27 -3.59
C ASN A 108 -18.54 -31.86 -2.84
N LEU A 109 -17.58 -31.02 -2.43
CA LEU A 109 -16.40 -31.46 -1.68
C LEU A 109 -16.81 -32.01 -0.32
N ASN A 110 -16.09 -33.03 0.15
CA ASN A 110 -16.28 -33.60 1.47
C ASN A 110 -15.22 -33.01 2.43
N PRO A 111 -15.61 -32.18 3.42
CA PRO A 111 -14.66 -31.53 4.33
C PRO A 111 -13.85 -32.50 5.19
N ALA A 112 -14.24 -33.77 5.26
CA ALA A 112 -13.51 -34.79 6.00
C ALA A 112 -12.27 -35.32 5.26
N VAL A 113 -12.21 -35.17 3.93
CA VAL A 113 -11.16 -35.79 3.09
C VAL A 113 -10.62 -34.88 2.00
N ASP A 114 -11.40 -33.90 1.55
CA ASP A 114 -11.04 -33.00 0.46
C ASP A 114 -10.49 -31.67 0.99
N ASN A 115 -9.64 -31.04 0.18
CA ASN A 115 -9.17 -29.68 0.43
C ASN A 115 -10.31 -28.69 0.12
N ILE A 116 -10.90 -28.11 1.16
CA ILE A 116 -11.96 -27.10 1.05
C ILE A 116 -11.40 -25.74 0.57
N ASN A 117 -10.14 -25.47 0.89
CA ASN A 117 -9.39 -24.34 0.36
C ASN A 117 -8.24 -24.83 -0.51
N TYR A 118 -8.07 -24.21 -1.68
CA TYR A 118 -7.04 -24.60 -2.64
C TYR A 118 -6.70 -23.45 -3.58
N PHE A 119 -5.55 -23.52 -4.23
CA PHE A 119 -5.20 -22.59 -5.30
C PHE A 119 -5.84 -23.05 -6.61
N GLN A 120 -6.57 -22.14 -7.26
CA GLN A 120 -7.21 -22.40 -8.53
C GLN A 120 -6.70 -21.44 -9.59
N VAL A 121 -6.52 -21.96 -10.81
CA VAL A 121 -6.24 -21.15 -12.00
C VAL A 121 -7.52 -20.97 -12.80
N ILE A 122 -7.91 -19.72 -13.03
CA ILE A 122 -8.98 -19.35 -13.95
C ILE A 122 -8.32 -18.98 -15.27
N SER A 123 -8.47 -19.84 -16.28
CA SER A 123 -7.84 -19.58 -17.57
C SER A 123 -8.63 -18.57 -18.41
N GLY A 124 -7.92 -17.76 -19.19
CA GLY A 124 -8.54 -16.89 -20.20
C GLY A 124 -9.32 -15.71 -19.62
N VAL A 125 -8.86 -15.16 -18.49
CA VAL A 125 -9.42 -13.90 -17.96
C VAL A 125 -9.00 -12.72 -18.84
N SER A 126 -9.70 -11.58 -18.69
CA SER A 126 -9.28 -10.32 -19.31
C SER A 126 -7.88 -9.91 -18.85
N SER A 127 -7.06 -9.35 -19.76
CA SER A 127 -5.74 -8.81 -19.44
C SER A 127 -5.76 -7.57 -18.54
N SER A 128 -6.94 -7.04 -18.22
CA SER A 128 -7.14 -5.99 -17.22
C SER A 128 -7.89 -6.47 -15.97
N ALA A 129 -8.20 -7.77 -15.87
CA ALA A 129 -8.93 -8.31 -14.73
C ALA A 129 -8.10 -8.14 -13.44
N THR A 130 -8.77 -7.62 -12.41
CA THR A 130 -8.25 -7.47 -11.05
C THR A 130 -9.12 -8.19 -10.02
N THR A 131 -10.27 -8.72 -10.44
CA THR A 131 -11.24 -9.44 -9.61
C THR A 131 -11.62 -10.76 -10.26
N ILE A 132 -12.13 -11.68 -9.45
CA ILE A 132 -12.60 -13.00 -9.90
C ILE A 132 -13.84 -12.80 -10.80
N PRO A 133 -13.80 -13.22 -12.08
CA PRO A 133 -14.84 -12.83 -13.06
C PRO A 133 -16.25 -13.35 -12.78
N ASP A 134 -16.38 -14.53 -12.19
CA ASP A 134 -17.68 -15.19 -11.96
C ASP A 134 -18.19 -15.07 -10.51
N GLY A 135 -17.49 -14.29 -9.67
CA GLY A 135 -17.95 -13.97 -8.32
C GLY A 135 -17.95 -15.15 -7.35
N ARG A 136 -17.22 -16.23 -7.63
CA ARG A 136 -17.08 -17.35 -6.68
C ARG A 136 -16.29 -16.94 -5.41
N THR A 137 -16.59 -17.57 -4.28
CA THR A 137 -15.90 -17.38 -2.99
C THR A 137 -14.38 -17.58 -3.12
N GLY A 138 -13.62 -16.50 -3.10
CA GLY A 138 -12.16 -16.52 -3.26
C GLY A 138 -11.57 -15.12 -3.27
N ILE A 139 -10.25 -15.04 -3.16
CA ILE A 139 -9.48 -13.80 -3.37
C ILE A 139 -8.51 -13.97 -4.54
N PRO A 140 -8.35 -12.95 -5.42
CA PRO A 140 -7.33 -12.97 -6.44
C PRO A 140 -5.95 -12.81 -5.81
N LEU A 141 -4.98 -13.61 -6.25
CA LEU A 141 -3.59 -13.50 -5.83
C LEU A 141 -2.73 -12.89 -6.93
N ALA A 142 -2.85 -13.40 -8.15
CA ALA A 142 -2.13 -12.84 -9.28
C ALA A 142 -2.86 -13.08 -10.61
N ARG A 143 -2.58 -12.21 -11.58
CA ARG A 143 -2.84 -12.48 -12.99
C ARG A 143 -1.52 -12.78 -13.68
N ILE A 144 -1.50 -13.80 -14.51
CA ILE A 144 -0.33 -14.21 -15.28
C ILE A 144 -0.61 -13.90 -16.74
N ASP A 145 0.08 -12.89 -17.27
CA ASP A 145 -0.03 -12.48 -18.67
C ASP A 145 0.96 -13.31 -19.50
N ILE A 146 0.46 -14.37 -20.14
CA ILE A 146 1.25 -15.36 -20.86
C ILE A 146 1.28 -14.98 -22.36
N PRO A 147 2.46 -14.67 -22.94
CA PRO A 147 2.59 -14.43 -24.38
C PRO A 147 2.19 -15.65 -25.22
N ALA A 148 2.07 -15.47 -26.54
CA ALA A 148 1.88 -16.60 -27.44
C ALA A 148 3.09 -17.57 -27.37
N SER A 149 2.83 -18.85 -27.60
CA SER A 149 3.82 -19.93 -27.70
C SER A 149 4.77 -20.02 -26.50
N THR A 150 4.24 -19.82 -25.28
CA THR A 150 5.04 -19.75 -24.05
C THR A 150 4.65 -20.88 -23.09
N SER A 151 5.67 -21.59 -22.59
CA SER A 151 5.55 -22.62 -21.54
C SER A 151 6.31 -22.27 -20.26
N THR A 152 7.24 -21.31 -20.31
CA THR A 152 8.02 -20.87 -19.16
C THR A 152 7.44 -19.59 -18.58
N ILE A 153 7.01 -19.63 -17.32
CA ILE A 153 6.48 -18.48 -16.60
C ILE A 153 7.62 -17.74 -15.90
N THR A 154 7.66 -16.41 -16.06
CA THR A 154 8.62 -15.52 -15.43
C THR A 154 7.92 -14.45 -14.58
N ASN A 155 8.61 -13.85 -13.62
CA ASN A 155 8.06 -12.80 -12.77
C ASN A 155 7.53 -11.58 -13.55
N ALA A 156 8.08 -11.28 -14.73
CA ALA A 156 7.59 -10.18 -15.56
C ALA A 156 6.14 -10.40 -16.05
N MET A 157 5.75 -11.66 -16.21
CA MET A 157 4.41 -12.10 -16.61
C MET A 157 3.43 -12.07 -15.42
N VAL A 158 3.92 -12.17 -14.18
CA VAL A 158 3.09 -12.20 -12.97
C VAL A 158 2.74 -10.77 -12.55
N LYS A 159 1.45 -10.46 -12.50
CA LYS A 159 0.87 -9.23 -11.97
C LYS A 159 0.26 -9.53 -10.61
N ASP A 160 0.83 -8.94 -9.57
CA ASP A 160 0.31 -9.06 -8.22
C ASP A 160 -1.07 -8.39 -8.12
N LEU A 161 -2.07 -9.16 -7.69
CA LEU A 161 -3.44 -8.70 -7.47
C LEU A 161 -3.82 -8.76 -5.99
N ARG A 162 -2.90 -9.16 -5.11
CA ARG A 162 -3.17 -9.24 -3.69
C ARG A 162 -3.53 -7.86 -3.15
N PHE A 163 -4.29 -7.86 -2.07
CA PHE A 163 -4.58 -6.69 -1.25
C PHE A 163 -4.74 -7.15 0.19
N LEU A 164 -4.40 -6.29 1.14
CA LEU A 164 -4.52 -6.65 2.56
C LEU A 164 -5.95 -6.51 3.03
N ALA A 165 -6.40 -7.47 3.83
CA ALA A 165 -7.72 -7.41 4.46
C ALA A 165 -7.81 -6.27 5.47
N SER A 166 -6.77 -6.09 6.28
CA SER A 166 -6.68 -5.01 7.27
C SER A 166 -5.25 -4.48 7.31
N PRO A 167 -4.91 -3.50 6.43
CA PRO A 167 -3.55 -2.96 6.38
C PRO A 167 -3.18 -2.27 7.69
N ARG A 168 -2.00 -2.56 8.23
CA ARG A 168 -1.44 -1.80 9.36
C ARG A 168 -1.22 -0.34 8.95
N ARG A 169 -1.49 0.57 9.89
CA ARG A 169 -1.25 2.00 9.75
C ARG A 169 -0.63 2.57 11.02
N ASP A 170 0.35 3.44 10.86
CA ASP A 170 0.96 4.18 11.95
C ASP A 170 1.14 5.64 11.52
N ARG A 171 0.57 6.58 12.28
CA ARG A 171 0.63 8.01 11.97
C ARG A 171 1.41 8.73 13.05
N GLN A 172 2.43 9.45 12.63
CA GLN A 172 3.32 10.21 13.51
C GLN A 172 3.32 11.68 13.05
N MET A 173 3.06 12.58 13.99
CA MET A 173 3.06 14.03 13.73
C MET A 173 4.03 14.72 14.69
N GLN A 174 4.92 15.52 14.14
CA GLN A 174 5.89 16.33 14.87
C GLN A 174 5.84 17.78 14.37
N THR A 175 6.15 18.73 15.25
CA THR A 175 6.16 20.14 14.91
C THR A 175 7.50 20.77 15.26
N HIS A 176 7.89 21.80 14.52
CA HIS A 176 9.07 22.61 14.80
C HIS A 176 8.78 24.08 14.52
N SER A 177 9.25 24.97 15.39
CA SER A 177 9.21 26.41 15.16
C SER A 177 10.63 26.94 15.28
N PRO A 178 11.23 27.49 14.21
CA PRO A 178 12.59 28.01 14.25
C PRO A 178 12.76 29.08 15.34
N THR A 179 13.90 29.07 16.03
CA THR A 179 14.23 30.07 17.07
C THR A 179 14.93 31.31 16.51
N THR A 180 15.33 31.26 15.24
CA THR A 180 15.96 32.35 14.50
C THR A 180 15.57 32.30 13.02
N ASP A 181 15.76 33.41 12.31
CA ASP A 181 15.57 33.50 10.88
C ASP A 181 16.59 32.64 10.12
N SER A 182 16.09 31.84 9.19
CA SER A 182 16.94 31.13 8.22
C SER A 182 17.56 32.09 7.20
N ALA A 183 18.65 31.65 6.58
CA ALA A 183 19.24 32.31 5.43
C ALA A 183 18.23 32.43 4.27
N LEU A 184 18.39 33.49 3.48
CA LEU A 184 17.55 33.73 2.30
C LEU A 184 17.81 32.66 1.23
N LEU A 185 16.75 32.00 0.78
CA LEU A 185 16.74 31.07 -0.35
C LEU A 185 16.11 31.71 -1.60
N GLY A 186 16.26 31.07 -2.75
CA GLY A 186 15.65 31.49 -4.02
C GLY A 186 16.61 32.06 -5.06
N ALA A 187 17.90 32.25 -4.74
CA ALA A 187 18.89 32.74 -5.71
C ALA A 187 19.37 31.66 -6.70
N SER A 188 19.08 30.39 -6.42
CA SER A 188 19.53 29.23 -7.19
C SER A 188 18.34 28.37 -7.58
N THR A 189 18.46 27.70 -8.73
CA THR A 189 17.54 26.65 -9.19
C THR A 189 17.76 25.31 -8.47
N THR A 190 18.83 25.20 -7.69
CA THR A 190 19.10 24.04 -6.84
C THR A 190 18.32 24.15 -5.53
N TYR A 191 17.70 23.05 -5.10
CA TYR A 191 17.04 22.98 -3.81
C TYR A 191 18.03 23.15 -2.66
N ASN A 192 17.65 23.99 -1.72
CA ASN A 192 18.41 24.24 -0.50
C ASN A 192 17.48 24.09 0.71
N TYR A 193 18.03 23.57 1.80
CA TYR A 193 17.33 23.47 3.07
C TYR A 193 17.28 24.84 3.76
N PHE A 194 16.20 25.09 4.50
CA PHE A 194 16.16 26.24 5.40
C PHE A 194 17.16 26.02 6.55
N SER A 195 18.09 26.95 6.73
CA SER A 195 19.26 26.76 7.61
C SER A 195 18.92 26.58 9.10
N THR A 196 17.74 27.05 9.53
CA THR A 196 17.25 26.94 10.92
C THR A 196 16.20 25.85 11.09
N GLU A 197 15.94 25.06 10.04
CA GLU A 197 14.98 23.95 10.05
C GLU A 197 15.73 22.62 9.84
N PRO A 198 15.95 21.83 10.90
CA PRO A 198 16.69 20.57 10.80
C PRO A 198 15.87 19.44 10.15
N GLY A 199 14.54 19.56 10.07
CA GLY A 199 13.66 18.45 9.71
C GLY A 199 13.30 17.56 10.91
N MET A 200 12.52 16.52 10.65
CA MET A 200 12.03 15.59 11.67
C MET A 200 12.34 14.13 11.32
N SER A 201 12.78 13.38 12.33
CA SER A 201 13.17 11.98 12.18
C SER A 201 12.02 11.06 12.57
N PHE A 202 11.68 10.15 11.67
CA PHE A 202 10.58 9.19 11.86
C PHE A 202 11.10 7.77 11.75
N TYR A 203 10.74 6.92 12.71
CA TYR A 203 11.00 5.49 12.62
C TYR A 203 10.05 4.87 11.60
N VAL A 204 10.61 4.22 10.59
CA VAL A 204 9.84 3.51 9.57
C VAL A 204 9.62 2.07 10.05
N PRO A 205 8.37 1.64 10.29
CA PRO A 205 8.10 0.27 10.69
C PRO A 205 8.63 -0.75 9.67
N ASP A 206 9.04 -1.92 10.15
CA ASP A 206 9.55 -3.02 9.32
C ASP A 206 8.54 -3.50 8.25
N TRP A 207 7.26 -3.38 8.56
CA TRP A 207 6.14 -3.75 7.71
C TRP A 207 5.73 -2.68 6.70
N ALA A 208 6.14 -1.44 6.87
CA ALA A 208 5.65 -0.34 6.04
C ALA A 208 6.19 -0.42 4.61
N THR A 209 5.29 -0.37 3.62
CA THR A 209 5.66 -0.37 2.20
C THR A 209 5.29 0.95 1.51
N GLN A 210 4.47 1.78 2.14
CA GLN A 210 4.13 3.13 1.70
C GLN A 210 4.22 4.13 2.84
N VAL A 211 4.60 5.37 2.53
CA VAL A 211 4.51 6.52 3.42
C VAL A 211 3.69 7.61 2.74
N ARG A 212 2.70 8.15 3.46
CA ARG A 212 2.03 9.40 3.10
C ARG A 212 2.67 10.50 3.93
N ALA A 213 3.50 11.32 3.32
CA ALA A 213 4.22 12.38 4.00
C ALA A 213 3.59 13.72 3.66
N ARG A 214 3.44 14.58 4.67
CA ARG A 214 2.98 15.96 4.55
C ARG A 214 3.88 16.87 5.38
N VAL A 215 4.25 18.00 4.78
CA VAL A 215 4.95 19.09 5.46
C VAL A 215 4.17 20.38 5.25
N ASP A 216 3.59 20.91 6.33
CA ASP A 216 3.04 22.27 6.34
C ASP A 216 4.14 23.24 6.76
N VAL A 217 4.27 24.36 6.05
CA VAL A 217 5.17 25.47 6.39
C VAL A 217 4.34 26.75 6.48
N SER A 218 4.11 27.24 7.70
CA SER A 218 3.17 28.34 7.93
C SER A 218 3.72 29.41 8.88
N PRO A 219 3.94 30.65 8.42
CA PRO A 219 4.07 31.07 7.02
C PRO A 219 5.53 30.98 6.53
N ILE A 220 5.71 30.89 5.21
CA ILE A 220 6.95 31.23 4.52
C ILE A 220 7.00 32.75 4.32
N ARG A 221 8.14 33.37 4.63
CA ARG A 221 8.36 34.80 4.41
C ARG A 221 8.96 35.05 3.04
N TYR A 222 8.34 35.93 2.26
CA TYR A 222 8.78 36.41 0.95
C TYR A 222 9.31 37.84 1.08
N SER A 223 10.39 38.14 0.36
CA SER A 223 11.10 39.42 0.44
C SER A 223 11.93 39.71 -0.82
N VAL A 224 12.60 40.87 -0.83
CA VAL A 224 13.54 41.35 -1.88
C VAL A 224 12.86 41.75 -3.20
N ALA A 225 12.07 40.88 -3.82
CA ALA A 225 11.35 41.11 -5.06
C ALA A 225 10.23 40.09 -5.25
N ASN A 226 9.58 40.07 -6.43
CA ASN A 226 8.70 38.99 -6.86
C ASN A 226 9.42 37.64 -6.77
N TYR A 227 8.74 36.62 -6.27
CA TYR A 227 9.28 35.29 -6.12
C TYR A 227 8.58 34.32 -7.07
N THR A 228 9.37 33.55 -7.81
CA THR A 228 8.88 32.36 -8.50
C THR A 228 9.85 31.23 -8.22
N GLY A 229 9.37 30.07 -7.81
CA GLY A 229 10.19 28.92 -7.44
C GLY A 229 9.35 27.75 -6.97
N ALA A 230 9.96 26.83 -6.22
CA ALA A 230 9.25 25.68 -5.70
C ALA A 230 9.64 25.32 -4.27
N LEU A 231 8.71 24.64 -3.60
CA LEU A 231 8.89 24.00 -2.30
C LEU A 231 8.71 22.49 -2.48
N GLN A 232 9.58 21.70 -1.87
CA GLN A 232 9.43 20.26 -1.74
C GLN A 232 9.93 19.78 -0.38
N ALA A 233 9.89 18.47 -0.14
CA ALA A 233 10.54 17.85 0.99
C ALA A 233 11.25 16.56 0.57
N THR A 234 12.28 16.16 1.30
CA THR A 234 12.95 14.86 1.15
C THR A 234 12.60 13.94 2.30
N PHE A 235 12.44 12.65 2.03
CA PHE A 235 12.28 11.59 3.03
C PHE A 235 13.41 10.57 2.90
N GLY A 236 14.28 10.52 3.92
CA GLY A 236 15.51 9.76 3.85
C GLY A 236 16.49 10.30 2.80
N SER A 237 17.43 9.47 2.33
CA SER A 237 18.50 9.84 1.40
C SER A 237 18.10 9.90 -0.08
N GLY A 238 17.01 9.24 -0.49
CA GLY A 238 16.69 8.99 -1.89
C GLY A 238 15.24 9.26 -2.31
N LEU A 239 14.34 9.68 -1.41
CA LEU A 239 12.97 10.03 -1.79
C LEU A 239 12.75 11.55 -1.69
N ALA A 240 12.07 12.10 -2.68
CA ALA A 240 11.58 13.47 -2.69
C ALA A 240 10.07 13.44 -2.91
N LEU A 241 9.35 14.30 -2.18
CA LEU A 241 7.94 14.56 -2.40
C LEU A 241 7.78 15.44 -3.64
N GLN A 242 6.66 15.30 -4.34
CA GLN A 242 6.27 16.16 -5.45
C GLN A 242 6.40 17.65 -5.09
N PRO A 243 7.16 18.46 -5.85
CA PRO A 243 7.29 19.89 -5.61
C PRO A 243 5.98 20.64 -5.91
N ILE A 244 5.71 21.68 -5.12
CA ILE A 244 4.68 22.68 -5.40
C ILE A 244 5.32 24.00 -5.85
N SER A 245 4.60 24.75 -6.68
CA SER A 245 5.03 26.09 -7.08
C SER A 245 4.81 27.08 -5.94
N LEU A 246 5.81 27.92 -5.69
CA LEU A 246 5.70 29.12 -4.89
C LEU A 246 5.77 30.31 -5.85
N ASP A 247 4.70 31.10 -5.91
CA ASP A 247 4.61 32.27 -6.78
C ASP A 247 4.05 33.46 -6.00
N ASP A 248 4.78 34.56 -6.01
CA ASP A 248 4.39 35.83 -5.44
C ASP A 248 4.83 36.96 -6.37
N ASN A 249 3.87 37.79 -6.76
CA ASN A 249 4.05 38.92 -7.67
C ASN A 249 3.83 40.28 -6.97
N GLN A 250 4.01 40.35 -5.65
CA GLN A 250 3.64 41.50 -4.81
C GLN A 250 4.81 42.48 -4.56
N GLY A 251 5.88 42.37 -5.34
CA GLY A 251 7.01 43.31 -5.33
C GLY A 251 7.97 43.12 -4.16
N THR A 252 8.39 44.23 -3.56
CA THR A 252 9.52 44.28 -2.60
C THR A 252 9.08 44.26 -1.14
N GLY A 253 7.79 44.41 -0.85
CA GLY A 253 7.25 44.34 0.52
C GLY A 253 7.53 42.98 1.17
N VAL A 254 7.40 42.85 2.49
CA VAL A 254 7.47 41.54 3.15
C VAL A 254 6.08 40.89 3.10
N ARG A 255 6.00 39.66 2.60
CA ARG A 255 4.76 38.88 2.51
C ARG A 255 4.95 37.56 3.27
N LYS A 256 3.85 37.01 3.78
CA LYS A 256 3.86 35.78 4.57
C LYS A 256 2.73 34.90 4.08
N LEU A 257 3.06 33.77 3.46
CA LEU A 257 2.07 32.85 2.89
C LEU A 257 2.34 31.43 3.40
N PRO A 258 1.31 30.66 3.80
CA PRO A 258 1.48 29.25 4.11
C PRO A 258 1.74 28.46 2.83
N ALA A 259 2.44 27.33 2.96
CA ALA A 259 2.67 26.37 1.89
C ALA A 259 2.59 24.95 2.44
N ILE A 260 2.17 24.00 1.60
CA ILE A 260 2.01 22.59 1.97
C ILE A 260 2.62 21.74 0.87
N VAL A 261 3.47 20.79 1.25
CA VAL A 261 3.95 19.72 0.36
C VAL A 261 3.42 18.41 0.91
N ALA A 262 2.81 17.58 0.06
CA ALA A 262 2.37 16.25 0.45
C ALA A 262 2.50 15.27 -0.69
N ASP A 263 2.83 14.01 -0.38
CA ASP A 263 2.95 12.94 -1.36
C ASP A 263 2.71 11.56 -0.74
N THR A 264 2.44 10.57 -1.59
CA THR A 264 2.44 9.14 -1.23
C THR A 264 3.58 8.43 -1.95
N LEU A 265 4.52 7.91 -1.19
CA LEU A 265 5.76 7.33 -1.71
C LEU A 265 5.86 5.85 -1.35
N THR A 266 6.37 5.04 -2.28
CA THR A 266 6.78 3.67 -1.99
C THR A 266 8.06 3.66 -1.16
N ILE A 267 8.06 2.94 -0.04
CA ILE A 267 9.19 2.82 0.87
C ILE A 267 10.15 1.74 0.35
N PRO A 268 11.43 2.10 0.06
CA PRO A 268 12.47 1.14 -0.25
C PRO A 268 12.69 0.16 0.90
N ALA A 269 13.02 -1.10 0.59
CA ALA A 269 13.27 -2.11 1.61
C ALA A 269 14.37 -1.68 2.62
N ALA A 270 15.38 -0.93 2.16
CA ALA A 270 16.48 -0.43 3.00
C ALA A 270 16.06 0.59 4.06
N TYR A 271 14.87 1.20 3.95
CA TYR A 271 14.38 2.16 4.93
C TYR A 271 13.60 1.49 6.07
N ARG A 272 13.08 0.29 5.86
CA ARG A 272 12.21 -0.39 6.82
C ARG A 272 12.99 -0.82 8.06
N GLY A 273 12.43 -0.60 9.24
CA GLY A 273 13.11 -0.85 10.51
C GLY A 273 14.22 0.17 10.83
N THR A 274 14.26 1.30 10.12
CA THR A 274 15.27 2.35 10.33
C THR A 274 14.61 3.73 10.50
N THR A 275 15.38 4.70 10.98
CA THR A 275 14.91 6.09 11.12
C THR A 275 15.25 6.90 9.88
N GLN A 276 14.27 7.59 9.32
CA GLN A 276 14.40 8.42 8.12
C GLN A 276 14.05 9.88 8.42
N LEU A 277 14.80 10.80 7.83
CA LEU A 277 14.63 12.24 8.01
C LEU A 277 13.65 12.80 6.97
N LEU A 278 12.58 13.46 7.41
CA LEU A 278 11.71 14.29 6.58
C LEU A 278 12.14 15.76 6.70
N ARG A 279 12.46 16.43 5.59
CA ARG A 279 12.96 17.81 5.64
C ARG A 279 12.53 18.65 4.44
N ALA A 280 12.03 19.86 4.71
CA ALA A 280 11.61 20.80 3.68
C ALA A 280 12.79 21.52 3.02
N GLN A 281 12.71 21.72 1.71
CA GLN A 281 13.69 22.45 0.92
C GLN A 281 13.02 23.26 -0.20
N ALA A 282 13.65 24.34 -0.62
CA ALA A 282 13.10 25.22 -1.65
C ALA A 282 14.18 25.70 -2.62
N ASN A 283 13.73 26.14 -3.80
CA ASN A 283 14.58 26.76 -4.83
C ASN A 283 13.84 27.93 -5.49
N GLY A 284 14.60 28.78 -6.19
CA GLY A 284 14.05 29.77 -7.10
C GLY A 284 13.98 29.23 -8.53
N ALA A 285 13.07 29.76 -9.33
CA ALA A 285 13.04 29.52 -10.77
C ALA A 285 14.19 30.27 -11.48
N SER A 286 14.46 29.90 -12.74
CA SER A 286 15.38 30.67 -13.57
C SER A 286 14.92 32.12 -13.68
N GLY A 287 15.83 33.08 -13.46
CA GLY A 287 15.53 34.51 -13.45
C GLY A 287 14.86 35.05 -12.17
N ASN A 288 14.63 34.21 -11.15
CA ASN A 288 14.05 34.65 -9.89
C ASN A 288 14.98 35.61 -9.12
N THR A 289 14.46 36.78 -8.77
CA THR A 289 15.18 37.78 -7.96
C THR A 289 14.62 37.92 -6.55
N GLY A 290 13.44 37.37 -6.27
CA GLY A 290 12.85 37.31 -4.94
C GLY A 290 13.59 36.38 -4.00
N ARG A 291 13.33 36.50 -2.71
CA ARG A 291 13.90 35.64 -1.68
C ARG A 291 12.83 35.14 -0.73
N ILE A 292 12.99 33.89 -0.30
CA ILE A 292 12.19 33.32 0.78
C ILE A 292 13.07 32.93 1.96
N ASN A 293 12.50 32.96 3.15
CA ASN A 293 13.06 32.33 4.33
C ASN A 293 11.94 31.92 5.29
N VAL A 294 12.30 31.12 6.29
CA VAL A 294 11.48 30.87 7.48
C VAL A 294 12.04 31.65 8.67
N SER A 295 11.15 32.09 9.55
CA SER A 295 11.47 32.97 10.68
C SER A 295 10.99 32.40 12.00
N THR A 296 11.20 33.15 13.08
CA THR A 296 10.66 32.86 14.43
C THR A 296 9.13 32.83 14.52
N PHE A 297 8.44 33.21 13.45
CA PHE A 297 6.98 33.15 13.35
C PHE A 297 6.49 32.03 12.43
N THR A 298 7.40 31.18 11.93
CA THR A 298 7.06 30.02 11.11
C THR A 298 6.90 28.79 12.00
N THR A 299 5.91 27.97 11.69
CA THR A 299 5.76 26.62 12.22
C THR A 299 5.77 25.63 11.08
N PHE A 300 6.56 24.57 11.27
CA PHE A 300 6.56 23.37 10.47
C PHE A 300 5.71 22.30 11.15
N VAL A 301 4.86 21.63 10.38
CA VAL A 301 4.18 20.40 10.79
C VAL A 301 4.65 19.29 9.87
N TYR A 302 5.33 18.30 10.43
CA TYR A 302 5.77 17.10 9.75
C TYR A 302 4.85 15.96 10.14
N ASP A 303 4.11 15.42 9.18
CA ASP A 303 3.10 14.40 9.40
C ASP A 303 3.36 13.25 8.43
N VAL A 304 3.52 12.05 8.97
CA VAL A 304 3.72 10.82 8.19
C VAL A 304 2.69 9.79 8.60
N GLU A 305 2.07 9.13 7.62
CA GLU A 305 1.29 7.91 7.82
C GLU A 305 1.97 6.77 7.05
N PHE A 306 2.48 5.79 7.78
CA PHE A 306 3.00 4.54 7.24
C PHE A 306 1.84 3.58 6.97
N VAL A 307 1.84 2.94 5.81
CA VAL A 307 0.78 2.02 5.38
C VAL A 307 1.39 0.73 4.87
N GLU A 308 0.79 -0.39 5.26
CA GLU A 308 1.12 -1.71 4.75
C GLU A 308 0.42 -1.95 3.39
N ALA A 309 1.16 -2.50 2.44
CA ALA A 309 0.66 -2.91 1.13
C ALA A 309 1.40 -4.19 0.69
N PRO A 310 0.84 -4.98 -0.26
CA PRO A 310 1.49 -6.18 -0.77
C PRO A 310 2.89 -5.89 -1.33
N ARG A 311 3.81 -6.86 -1.20
CA ARG A 311 5.21 -6.73 -1.66
C ARG A 311 5.83 -8.02 -2.16
#